data_AF-A0A6D2KHI2-F1
#
_entry.id   AF-A0A6D2KHI2-F1
#
_cell.length_a   1.000
_cell.length_b   1.000
_cell.length_c   1.000
_cell.angle_alpha   90.00
_cell.angle_beta   90.00
_cell.angle_gamma   90.00
#
_symmetry.space_group_name_H-M   'P 1'
#
loop_
_entity.id
_entity.type
_entity.pdbx_description
1 polymer ?
#
loop_
_entity_poly.entity_id
_entity_poly.type
_entity_poly.pdbx_seq_one_letter_code
_entity_poly.pdbx_strand_id
1 'polypeptide(L)'
;MRKCKRTAAACVDRHPKVRQKDSISSLPDEILQHIFCFIPTKLAVTTSLLSSRWRHVWCRTPSISLESSALRAASRIQTQYRYTAPKMMSLHLLTGSKDNVKHVNRWIELAMSRRVEKMDLELHFKSDYYEFPHFF
;
A
#
# COMPACT_ATOMS: atom_id res chain seq x y z
N MET A 1 -22.95 64.47 -32.83
CA MET A 1 -22.00 64.09 -31.76
C MET A 1 -22.14 62.59 -31.47
N ARG A 2 -21.17 61.77 -31.87
CA ARG A 2 -21.18 60.31 -31.67
C ARG A 2 -20.28 59.97 -30.48
N LYS A 3 -20.81 59.37 -29.42
CA LYS A 3 -20.01 58.72 -28.36
C LYS A 3 -20.24 57.22 -28.46
N CYS A 4 -19.32 56.53 -29.15
CA CYS A 4 -19.19 55.08 -29.12
C CYS A 4 -18.22 54.75 -27.97
N LYS A 5 -18.72 54.25 -26.84
CA LYS A 5 -17.88 53.78 -25.74
C LYS A 5 -17.36 52.39 -26.10
N ARG A 6 -16.10 52.29 -26.51
CA ARG A 6 -15.35 51.03 -26.54
C ARG A 6 -15.03 50.64 -25.09
N THR A 7 -15.70 49.63 -24.56
CA THR A 7 -15.23 48.93 -23.36
C THR A 7 -14.19 47.90 -23.80
N ALA A 8 -12.95 48.11 -23.38
CA ALA A 8 -11.88 47.14 -23.55
C ALA A 8 -12.21 45.91 -22.69
N ALA A 9 -12.37 44.75 -23.33
CA ALA A 9 -12.38 43.48 -22.63
C ALA A 9 -10.98 43.27 -22.03
N ALA A 10 -10.90 43.14 -20.72
CA ALA A 10 -9.66 42.79 -20.04
C ALA A 10 -9.21 41.41 -20.55
N CYS A 11 -8.05 41.36 -21.20
CA CYS A 11 -7.37 40.11 -21.51
C CYS A 11 -6.97 39.46 -20.18
N VAL A 12 -7.77 38.51 -19.70
CA VAL A 12 -7.36 37.62 -18.62
C VAL A 12 -6.28 36.72 -19.21
N ASP A 13 -5.03 37.08 -18.94
CA ASP A 13 -3.86 36.30 -19.30
C ASP A 13 -3.95 34.95 -18.57
N ARG A 14 -4.44 33.93 -19.29
CA ARG A 14 -4.46 32.56 -18.79
C ARG A 14 -3.06 32.00 -19.02
N HIS A 15 -2.17 32.25 -18.05
CA HIS A 15 -0.97 31.46 -17.93
C HIS A 15 -1.36 29.97 -17.93
N PRO A 16 -0.84 29.15 -18.87
CA PRO A 16 -1.10 27.73 -18.85
C PRO A 16 -0.54 27.19 -17.53
N LYS A 17 -1.41 26.63 -16.68
CA LYS A 17 -1.00 25.87 -15.51
C LYS A 17 -0.12 24.72 -16.00
N VAL A 18 1.19 24.91 -16.00
CA VAL A 18 2.16 23.84 -16.18
C VAL A 18 1.85 22.86 -15.06
N ARG A 19 1.26 21.71 -15.41
CA ARG A 19 1.08 20.62 -14.46
C ARG A 19 2.49 20.16 -14.12
N GLN A 20 3.04 20.63 -13.01
CA GLN A 20 4.26 20.05 -12.46
C GLN A 20 3.98 18.57 -12.29
N LYS A 21 4.65 17.75 -13.11
CA LYS A 21 4.55 16.31 -13.06
C LYS A 21 5.19 15.90 -11.74
N ASP A 22 4.44 15.24 -10.87
CA ASP A 22 4.96 14.73 -9.60
C ASP A 22 6.20 13.87 -9.88
N SER A 23 7.36 14.34 -9.42
CA SER A 23 8.66 13.72 -9.68
C SER A 23 8.71 12.29 -9.16
N ILE A 24 8.07 12.00 -8.03
CA ILE A 24 8.04 10.64 -7.47
C ILE A 24 7.16 9.75 -8.35
N SER A 25 6.00 10.24 -8.78
CA SER A 25 5.14 9.52 -9.72
C SER A 25 5.73 9.37 -11.12
N SER A 26 6.85 10.03 -11.44
CA SER A 26 7.58 9.86 -12.70
C SER A 26 8.63 8.74 -12.68
N LEU A 27 9.00 8.24 -11.50
CA LEU A 27 9.97 7.16 -11.34
C LEU A 27 9.47 5.84 -11.98
N PRO A 28 10.36 4.94 -12.42
CA PRO A 28 10.00 3.58 -12.86
C PRO A 28 9.33 2.75 -11.76
N ASP A 29 8.52 1.75 -12.15
CA ASP A 29 7.79 0.90 -11.19
C ASP A 29 8.75 0.13 -10.27
N GLU A 30 9.91 -0.28 -10.77
CA GLU A 30 10.95 -1.00 -10.03
C GLU A 30 11.51 -0.15 -8.88
N ILE A 31 11.72 1.15 -9.13
CA ILE A 31 12.18 2.08 -8.10
C ILE A 31 11.08 2.32 -7.07
N LEU A 32 9.83 2.47 -7.51
CA LEU A 32 8.69 2.59 -6.60
C LEU A 32 8.52 1.33 -5.74
N GLN A 33 8.70 0.13 -6.31
CA GLN A 33 8.70 -1.13 -5.56
C GLN A 33 9.80 -1.15 -4.52
N HIS A 34 11.02 -0.73 -4.87
CA HIS A 34 12.11 -0.63 -3.90
C HIS A 34 11.78 0.33 -2.77
N ILE A 35 11.25 1.53 -3.06
CA ILE A 35 10.79 2.47 -2.03
C ILE A 35 9.76 1.79 -1.10
N PHE A 36 8.81 1.07 -1.68
CA PHE A 36 7.79 0.34 -0.92
C PHE A 36 8.36 -0.80 -0.06
N CYS A 37 9.45 -1.46 -0.47
CA CYS A 37 10.16 -2.46 0.34
C CYS A 37 10.84 -1.84 1.57
N PHE A 38 11.25 -0.57 1.51
CA PHE A 38 11.98 0.09 2.59
C PHE A 38 11.10 0.80 3.61
N ILE A 39 9.82 1.05 3.29
CA ILE A 39 8.89 1.70 4.20
C ILE A 39 8.02 0.68 4.93
N PRO A 40 7.65 0.94 6.21
CA PRO A 40 6.72 0.09 6.94
C PRO A 40 5.42 -0.12 6.15
N THR A 41 4.88 -1.34 6.16
CA THR A 41 3.69 -1.69 5.34
C THR A 41 2.50 -0.77 5.59
N LYS A 42 2.30 -0.29 6.82
CA LYS A 42 1.24 0.70 7.10
C LYS A 42 1.43 1.97 6.27
N LEU A 43 2.64 2.50 6.22
CA LEU A 43 2.98 3.68 5.43
C LEU A 43 2.93 3.37 3.95
N ALA A 44 3.41 2.21 3.52
CA ALA A 44 3.32 1.74 2.14
C ALA A 44 1.88 1.71 1.64
N VAL A 45 1.00 1.04 2.38
CA VAL A 45 -0.44 1.00 2.14
C VAL A 45 -1.02 2.40 2.04
N THR A 46 -0.73 3.26 3.02
CA THR A 46 -1.33 4.60 3.11
C THR A 46 -0.88 5.49 1.95
N THR A 47 0.42 5.48 1.65
CA THR A 47 1.01 6.24 0.53
C THR A 47 0.56 5.70 -0.83
N SER A 48 0.32 4.39 -0.95
CA SER A 48 -0.23 3.78 -2.17
C SER A 48 -1.62 4.30 -2.54
N LEU A 49 -2.35 4.92 -1.61
CA LEU A 49 -3.66 5.52 -1.88
C LEU A 49 -3.56 6.86 -2.62
N LEU A 50 -2.39 7.52 -2.61
CA LEU A 50 -2.16 8.83 -3.24
C LEU A 50 -2.17 8.76 -4.77
N SER A 51 -1.91 7.59 -5.35
CA SER A 51 -1.86 7.39 -6.79
C SER A 51 -2.37 6.00 -7.15
N SER A 52 -3.22 5.92 -8.18
CA SER A 52 -3.66 4.64 -8.71
C SER A 52 -2.47 3.77 -9.11
N ARG A 53 -1.42 4.35 -9.73
CA ARG A 53 -0.18 3.64 -10.09
C ARG A 53 0.51 3.05 -8.86
N TRP A 54 0.66 3.85 -7.80
CA TRP A 54 1.35 3.42 -6.58
C TRP A 54 0.63 2.26 -5.90
N ARG A 55 -0.71 2.24 -5.96
CA ARG A 55 -1.51 1.09 -5.52
C ARG A 55 -1.15 -0.20 -6.25
N HIS A 56 -0.95 -0.15 -7.57
CA HIS A 56 -0.59 -1.32 -8.37
C HIS A 56 0.84 -1.78 -8.08
N VAL A 57 1.77 -0.83 -7.94
CA VAL A 57 3.18 -1.09 -7.61
C VAL A 57 3.28 -1.78 -6.25
N TRP A 58 2.68 -1.19 -5.20
CA TRP A 58 2.64 -1.78 -3.85
C TRP A 58 2.12 -3.23 -3.86
N CYS A 59 1.09 -3.48 -4.67
CA CYS A 59 0.49 -4.79 -4.82
C CYS A 59 1.40 -5.85 -5.47
N ARG A 60 2.54 -5.45 -6.05
CA ARG A 60 3.53 -6.34 -6.67
C ARG A 60 4.82 -6.45 -5.84
N THR A 61 4.92 -5.71 -4.73
CA THR A 61 6.11 -5.70 -3.88
C THR A 61 6.33 -7.06 -3.21
N PRO A 62 7.53 -7.67 -3.29
CA PRO A 62 7.76 -9.07 -2.89
C PRO A 62 7.93 -9.28 -1.38
N SER A 63 8.10 -8.21 -0.59
CA SER A 63 8.32 -8.28 0.86
C SER A 63 7.27 -7.48 1.60
N ILE A 64 6.71 -8.07 2.65
CA ILE A 64 5.69 -7.46 3.51
C ILE A 64 6.09 -7.64 4.97
N SER A 65 6.09 -6.54 5.72
CA SER A 65 6.27 -6.53 7.18
C SER A 65 5.07 -5.88 7.87
N LEU A 66 4.31 -6.65 8.65
CA LEU A 66 3.07 -6.22 9.25
C LEU A 66 3.14 -6.26 10.77
N GLU A 67 3.13 -5.08 11.38
CA GLU A 67 2.85 -4.93 12.79
C GLU A 67 1.33 -4.89 13.08
N SER A 68 0.96 -5.07 14.35
CA SER A 68 -0.41 -5.04 14.87
C SER A 68 -1.32 -3.97 14.24
N SER A 69 -0.83 -2.74 14.08
CA SER A 69 -1.62 -1.65 13.51
C SER A 69 -1.75 -1.71 11.98
N ALA A 70 -0.73 -2.25 11.29
CA ALA A 70 -0.70 -2.46 9.85
C ALA A 70 -1.55 -3.67 9.43
N LEU A 71 -1.57 -4.73 10.24
CA LEU A 71 -2.29 -5.99 9.97
C LEU A 71 -3.75 -5.76 9.58
N ARG A 72 -4.49 -5.00 10.38
CA ARG A 72 -5.90 -4.71 10.14
C ARG A 72 -6.12 -3.92 8.85
N ALA A 73 -5.30 -2.88 8.62
CA ALA A 73 -5.38 -2.04 7.42
C ALA A 73 -5.03 -2.85 6.16
N ALA A 74 -3.97 -3.63 6.22
CA ALA A 74 -3.49 -4.45 5.11
C ALA A 74 -4.50 -5.56 4.78
N SER A 75 -5.13 -6.21 5.76
CA SER A 75 -6.19 -7.19 5.50
C SER A 75 -7.40 -6.60 4.79
N ARG A 76 -7.78 -5.34 5.07
CA ARG A 76 -8.88 -4.65 4.36
C ARG A 76 -8.56 -4.42 2.88
N ILE A 77 -7.29 -4.20 2.57
CA ILE A 77 -6.81 -4.01 1.20
C ILE A 77 -6.64 -5.35 0.50
N GLN A 78 -6.17 -6.37 1.22
CA GLN A 78 -6.06 -7.74 0.76
C GLN A 78 -7.45 -8.30 0.39
N THR A 79 -8.49 -8.06 1.20
CA THR A 79 -9.88 -8.45 0.90
C THR A 79 -10.43 -7.84 -0.38
N GLN A 80 -9.84 -6.74 -0.88
CA GLN A 80 -10.28 -6.06 -2.10
C GLN A 80 -9.53 -6.54 -3.37
N TYR A 81 -8.79 -7.65 -3.31
CA TYR A 81 -8.22 -8.37 -4.47
C TYR A 81 -7.18 -7.63 -5.31
N ARG A 82 -6.03 -7.24 -4.74
CA ARG A 82 -4.93 -6.73 -5.58
C ARG A 82 -3.52 -7.19 -5.28
N TYR A 83 -3.22 -7.84 -4.15
CA TYR A 83 -1.86 -8.33 -3.94
C TYR A 83 -1.55 -9.48 -4.92
N THR A 84 -0.80 -9.15 -5.97
CA THR A 84 -0.57 -10.00 -7.16
C THR A 84 0.93 -10.20 -7.39
N ALA A 85 1.75 -10.00 -6.36
CA ALA A 85 3.17 -10.28 -6.46
C ALA A 85 3.37 -11.72 -6.97
N PRO A 86 4.02 -11.91 -8.14
CA PRO A 86 4.14 -13.23 -8.77
C PRO A 86 5.02 -14.18 -7.94
N LYS A 87 5.89 -13.63 -7.10
CA LYS A 87 6.66 -14.36 -6.09
C LYS A 87 6.67 -13.54 -4.80
N MET A 88 6.16 -14.10 -3.72
CA MET A 88 6.30 -13.51 -2.39
C MET A 88 7.61 -14.04 -1.79
N MET A 89 8.56 -13.16 -1.48
CA MET A 89 9.86 -13.57 -0.94
C MET A 89 9.87 -13.56 0.59
N SER A 90 9.20 -12.60 1.24
CA SER A 90 9.19 -12.54 2.71
C SER A 90 7.91 -11.99 3.32
N LEU A 91 7.44 -12.67 4.36
CA LEU A 91 6.40 -12.18 5.28
C LEU A 91 6.97 -12.08 6.69
N HIS A 92 6.89 -10.89 7.29
CA HIS A 92 7.16 -10.68 8.71
C HIS A 92 5.87 -10.25 9.40
N LEU A 93 5.42 -11.00 10.42
CA LEU A 93 4.24 -10.70 11.21
C LEU A 93 4.61 -10.45 12.67
N LEU A 94 4.25 -9.29 13.20
CA LEU A 94 4.42 -8.94 14.61
C LEU A 94 3.09 -8.53 15.24
N THR A 95 2.58 -9.30 16.20
CA THR A 95 1.39 -8.89 16.95
C THR A 95 1.31 -9.45 18.37
N GLY A 96 0.80 -8.64 19.30
CA GLY A 96 0.46 -9.06 20.67
C GLY A 96 -1.03 -9.01 21.02
N SER A 97 -1.89 -8.56 20.08
CA SER A 97 -3.32 -8.41 20.31
C SER A 97 -4.12 -9.61 19.76
N LYS A 98 -4.91 -10.27 20.62
CA LYS A 98 -5.79 -11.40 20.21
C LYS A 98 -6.83 -11.01 19.15
N ASP A 99 -7.27 -9.75 19.14
CA ASP A 99 -8.17 -9.23 18.10
C ASP A 99 -7.61 -9.38 16.68
N ASN A 100 -6.28 -9.51 16.55
CA ASN A 100 -5.60 -9.66 15.28
C ASN A 100 -5.50 -11.12 14.80
N VAL A 101 -5.91 -12.13 15.60
CA VAL A 101 -5.77 -13.56 15.24
C VAL A 101 -6.37 -13.86 13.86
N LYS A 102 -7.58 -13.39 13.59
CA LYS A 102 -8.23 -13.56 12.27
C LYS A 102 -7.43 -12.93 11.12
N HIS A 103 -6.71 -11.84 11.39
CA HIS A 103 -5.87 -11.17 10.40
C HIS A 103 -4.56 -11.93 10.21
N VAL A 104 -3.94 -12.42 11.29
CA VAL A 104 -2.76 -13.28 11.26
C VAL A 104 -3.02 -14.52 10.42
N ASN A 105 -4.11 -15.25 10.71
CA ASN A 105 -4.48 -16.47 9.98
C ASN A 105 -4.61 -16.20 8.47
N ARG A 106 -5.23 -15.10 8.09
CA ARG A 106 -5.39 -14.71 6.68
C ARG A 106 -4.07 -14.40 5.98
N TRP A 107 -3.13 -13.78 6.69
CA TRP A 107 -1.81 -13.49 6.14
C TRP A 107 -0.94 -14.74 6.04
N ILE A 108 -1.06 -15.66 7.01
CA ILE A 108 -0.45 -16.99 6.94
C ILE A 108 -1.01 -17.76 5.74
N GLU A 109 -2.32 -17.85 5.60
CA GLU A 109 -2.98 -18.52 4.47
C GLU A 109 -2.50 -17.95 3.12
N LEU A 110 -2.44 -16.61 2.99
CA LEU A 110 -1.90 -15.97 1.79
C LEU A 110 -0.44 -16.38 1.54
N ALA A 111 0.42 -16.29 2.55
CA ALA A 111 1.84 -16.60 2.41
C ALA A 111 2.06 -18.05 1.97
N MET A 112 1.30 -18.98 2.54
CA MET A 112 1.36 -20.40 2.18
C MET A 112 0.83 -20.65 0.76
N SER A 113 -0.30 -20.04 0.38
CA SER A 113 -0.84 -20.14 -0.99
C SER A 113 0.12 -19.63 -2.07
N ARG A 114 1.06 -18.76 -1.68
CA ARG A 114 2.06 -18.15 -2.55
C ARG A 114 3.45 -18.77 -2.44
N ARG A 115 3.62 -19.83 -1.63
CA ARG A 115 4.91 -20.50 -1.38
C ARG A 115 6.02 -19.50 -1.01
N VAL A 116 5.76 -18.68 0.01
CA VAL A 116 6.72 -17.68 0.47
C VAL A 116 8.06 -18.34 0.80
N GLU A 117 9.18 -17.69 0.43
CA GLU A 117 10.52 -18.22 0.72
C GLU A 117 10.88 -18.09 2.20
N LYS A 118 10.46 -16.99 2.83
CA LYS A 118 10.73 -16.69 4.23
C LYS A 118 9.48 -16.21 4.96
N MET A 119 9.18 -16.79 6.11
CA MET A 119 8.09 -16.35 6.98
C MET A 119 8.58 -16.27 8.43
N ASP A 120 8.58 -15.06 8.99
CA ASP A 120 8.93 -14.81 10.39
C ASP A 120 7.67 -14.40 11.16
N LEU A 121 7.34 -15.12 12.24
CA LEU A 121 6.15 -14.90 13.05
C LEU A 121 6.55 -14.58 14.50
N GLU A 122 6.26 -13.36 14.94
CA GLU A 122 6.47 -12.90 16.31
C GLU A 122 5.10 -12.62 16.96
N LEU A 123 4.63 -13.59 17.75
CA LEU A 123 3.30 -13.57 18.36
C LEU A 123 3.44 -13.51 19.88
N HIS A 124 3.08 -12.37 20.48
CA HIS A 124 3.25 -12.10 21.91
C HIS A 124 1.89 -11.98 22.63
N PHE A 125 1.13 -13.08 22.72
CA PHE A 125 -0.16 -13.08 23.42
C PHE A 125 0.02 -13.21 24.95
N LYS A 126 -0.73 -12.43 25.73
CA LYS A 126 -0.59 -12.35 27.22
C LYS A 126 -1.02 -13.61 27.98
N SER A 127 -1.86 -14.46 27.40
CA SER A 127 -2.29 -15.73 27.97
C SER A 127 -2.89 -16.56 26.85
N ASP A 128 -2.54 -17.84 26.83
CA ASP A 128 -2.94 -18.91 25.89
C ASP A 128 -2.13 -18.98 24.59
N TYR A 129 -1.80 -20.22 24.23
CA TYR A 129 -1.10 -20.60 23.02
C TYR A 129 -1.84 -20.10 21.77
N TYR A 130 -1.09 -19.67 20.77
CA TYR A 130 -1.64 -19.48 19.44
C TYR A 130 -1.82 -20.86 18.80
N GLU A 131 -3.07 -21.26 18.57
CA GLU A 131 -3.35 -22.45 17.77
C GLU A 131 -3.08 -22.13 16.31
N PHE A 132 -2.05 -22.76 15.76
CA PHE A 132 -1.75 -22.62 14.35
C PHE A 132 -2.93 -23.20 13.55
N PRO A 133 -3.51 -22.46 12.61
CA PRO A 133 -4.67 -22.91 11.87
C PRO A 133 -4.36 -24.16 11.05
N HIS A 134 -5.27 -25.13 11.09
CA HIS A 134 -5.21 -26.35 10.30
C HIS A 134 -5.55 -26.04 8.82
N PHE A 135 -4.61 -25.41 8.11
CA PHE A 135 -4.73 -25.13 6.68
C PHE A 135 -4.00 -26.17 5.80
N PHE A 136 -3.45 -27.23 6.41
CA PHE A 136 -2.57 -28.22 5.79
C PHE A 136 -3.09 -29.63 5.95
#